data_AF-A0A3M4LJ47-F1
#
_entry.id   AF-A0A3M4LJ47-F1
#
_cell.length_a   1.000
_cell.length_b   1.000
_cell.length_c   1.000
_cell.angle_alpha   90.00
_cell.angle_beta   90.00
_cell.angle_gamma   90.00
#
_symmetry.space_group_name_H-M   'P 1'
#
loop_
_entity.id
_entity.type
_entity.pdbx_description
1 polymer ?
#
loop_
_entity_poly.entity_id
_entity_poly.type
_entity_poly.pdbx_seq_one_letter_code
_entity_poly.pdbx_strand_id
1 'polypeptide(L)'
;MIRWRKEKLSFLTGNLARLQWQIDFFWNSEPAFRVFLDATDIPLGNAVSGIYIHDPIYADAMLGGFKGQECQVAGMDDEHFFAAFTRAIKQRRENYEGHLNDMYGTLRAPNHIKVNEVSRDGEGTNPTAKRIWDPQQIPLVEVHKAYKRVADEASSNPASKSQLIWAIGKGGELFIAEDIPKPDELGHPSMTGMQAARIAGEIKRKCDYWEVNFFSGRYSGDYTDAEKTQFLTNALYKIRSLFPRDTFEAFYPDAPPSKGQEPKDPETPEGGSDMPEANLGVA
;
A
#
# COMPACT_ATOMS: atom_id res chain seq x y z
N MET A 1 17.74 -1.06 -13.71
CA MET A 1 18.30 0.18 -14.29
C MET A 1 17.56 1.47 -13.91
N ILE A 2 16.22 1.53 -13.97
CA ILE A 2 15.44 2.76 -13.67
C ILE A 2 15.55 3.18 -12.19
N ARG A 3 15.48 2.22 -11.25
CA ARG A 3 15.63 2.46 -9.80
C ARG A 3 16.98 3.12 -9.45
N TRP A 4 18.07 2.62 -10.02
CA TRP A 4 19.42 3.15 -9.83
C TRP A 4 19.59 4.59 -10.31
N ARG A 5 18.96 4.97 -11.44
CA ARG A 5 18.97 6.36 -11.91
C ARG A 5 18.24 7.31 -10.94
N LYS A 6 17.13 6.86 -10.34
CA LYS A 6 16.41 7.62 -9.31
C LYS A 6 17.23 7.79 -8.04
N GLU A 7 17.90 6.73 -7.57
CA GLU A 7 18.77 6.80 -6.39
C GLU A 7 19.96 7.73 -6.62
N LYS A 8 20.58 7.70 -7.82
CA LYS A 8 21.64 8.64 -8.19
C LYS A 8 21.16 10.09 -8.20
N LEU A 9 20.00 10.36 -8.78
CA LEU A 9 19.44 11.71 -8.84
C LEU A 9 19.12 12.24 -7.45
N SER A 10 18.50 11.41 -6.59
CA SER A 10 18.21 11.74 -5.19
C SER A 10 19.50 12.06 -4.42
N PHE A 11 20.55 11.27 -4.62
CA PHE A 11 21.85 11.50 -4.00
C PHE A 11 22.47 12.84 -4.43
N LEU A 12 22.49 13.12 -5.74
CA LEU A 12 23.09 14.34 -6.30
C LEU A 12 22.32 15.63 -5.97
N THR A 13 21.03 15.51 -5.65
CA THR A 13 20.17 16.64 -5.26
C THR A 13 19.98 16.75 -3.74
N GLY A 14 20.61 15.86 -2.97
CA GLY A 14 20.59 15.88 -1.52
C GLY A 14 21.46 16.98 -0.93
N ASN A 15 21.19 17.33 0.32
CA ASN A 15 22.04 18.26 1.07
C ASN A 15 23.32 17.54 1.50
N LEU A 16 24.44 18.00 0.98
CA LEU A 16 25.77 17.46 1.20
C LEU A 16 26.65 18.53 1.87
N ALA A 17 27.51 18.12 2.81
CA ALA A 17 28.47 19.02 3.44
C ALA A 17 29.37 19.68 2.38
N ARG A 18 29.72 20.95 2.56
CA ARG A 18 30.53 21.71 1.58
C ARG A 18 31.94 21.12 1.41
N LEU A 19 32.51 20.63 2.50
CA LEU A 19 33.82 19.98 2.53
C LEU A 19 33.63 18.53 2.96
N GLN A 20 34.21 17.61 2.21
CA GLN A 20 34.00 16.18 2.43
C GLN A 20 35.30 15.39 2.31
N TRP A 21 35.47 14.43 3.20
CA TRP A 21 36.37 13.31 2.97
C TRP A 21 35.62 12.21 2.23
N GLN A 22 36.32 11.43 1.41
CA GLN A 22 35.72 10.29 0.72
C GLN A 22 36.49 9.00 1.02
N ILE A 23 35.74 7.91 1.16
CA ILE A 23 36.27 6.55 1.24
C ILE A 23 35.69 5.76 0.07
N ASP A 24 36.55 5.25 -0.79
CA ASP A 24 36.18 4.44 -1.94
C ASP A 24 36.30 2.95 -1.62
N PHE A 25 35.21 2.20 -1.84
CA PHE A 25 35.17 0.76 -1.67
C PHE A 25 35.17 0.06 -3.02
N PHE A 26 36.05 -0.93 -3.16
CA PHE A 26 36.22 -1.71 -4.38
C PHE A 26 35.98 -3.20 -4.13
N TRP A 27 35.36 -3.88 -5.09
CA TRP A 27 35.27 -5.34 -5.14
C TRP A 27 36.02 -5.83 -6.37
N ASN A 28 37.09 -6.60 -6.19
CA ASN A 28 37.96 -7.06 -7.30
C ASN A 28 38.37 -5.92 -8.26
N SER A 29 38.79 -4.78 -7.70
CA SER A 29 39.17 -3.55 -8.43
C SER A 29 38.01 -2.80 -9.11
N GLU A 30 36.78 -3.30 -9.06
CA GLU A 30 35.60 -2.56 -9.52
C GLU A 30 35.05 -1.67 -8.40
N PRO A 31 34.74 -0.39 -8.67
CA PRO A 31 34.19 0.51 -7.66
C PRO A 31 32.78 0.05 -7.27
N ALA A 32 32.61 -0.33 -6.00
CA ALA A 32 31.32 -0.77 -5.46
C ALA A 32 30.50 0.45 -4.98
N PHE A 33 31.04 1.20 -4.02
CA PHE A 33 30.39 2.39 -3.47
C PHE A 33 31.42 3.36 -2.86
N ARG A 34 30.98 4.58 -2.64
CA ARG A 34 31.74 5.65 -2.00
C ARG A 34 31.01 6.15 -0.77
N VAL A 35 31.72 6.35 0.32
CA VAL A 35 31.21 6.97 1.55
C VAL A 35 31.77 8.38 1.63
N PHE A 36 30.88 9.35 1.80
CA PHE A 36 31.24 10.74 2.03
C PHE A 36 31.12 11.05 3.52
N LEU A 37 32.14 11.72 4.04
CA LEU A 37 32.21 12.15 5.42
C LEU A 37 32.20 13.66 5.49
N ASP A 38 31.50 14.21 6.46
CA ASP A 38 31.61 15.64 6.75
C ASP A 38 33.02 15.95 7.23
N ALA A 39 33.69 16.89 6.55
CA ALA A 39 35.06 17.32 6.88
C ALA A 39 35.07 18.59 7.75
N THR A 40 33.92 19.01 8.28
CA THR A 40 33.83 20.13 9.22
C THR A 40 33.92 19.61 10.66
N ASP A 41 34.60 20.36 11.55
CA ASP A 41 34.75 20.06 12.98
C ASP A 41 33.42 20.22 13.76
N ILE A 42 32.31 19.66 13.25
CA ILE A 42 31.01 19.71 13.92
C ILE A 42 30.98 18.60 14.98
N PRO A 43 30.99 18.93 16.28
CA PRO A 43 31.18 17.93 17.35
C PRO A 43 29.98 17.01 17.58
N LEU A 44 28.85 17.22 16.88
CA LEU A 44 27.56 16.62 17.17
C LEU A 44 26.79 16.37 15.87
N GLY A 45 27.21 15.38 15.08
CA GLY A 45 26.56 15.10 13.79
C GLY A 45 26.94 13.77 13.19
N ASN A 46 26.03 13.18 12.42
CA ASN A 46 26.26 11.93 11.69
C ASN A 46 27.45 12.13 10.74
N ALA A 47 28.62 11.62 11.10
CA ALA A 47 29.87 11.86 10.34
C ALA A 47 29.77 11.45 8.87
N VAL A 48 28.86 10.53 8.54
CA VAL A 48 28.57 10.12 7.16
C VAL A 48 27.52 11.07 6.56
N SER A 49 27.95 11.88 5.60
CA SER A 49 27.10 12.80 4.83
C SER A 49 26.36 12.10 3.69
N GLY A 50 26.87 10.96 3.21
CA GLY A 50 26.16 10.16 2.22
C GLY A 50 26.92 8.91 1.76
N ILE A 51 26.21 7.96 1.17
CA ILE A 51 26.78 6.77 0.52
C ILE A 51 26.31 6.74 -0.94
N TYR A 52 27.26 6.85 -1.87
CA TYR A 52 27.00 6.82 -3.31
C TYR A 52 27.33 5.44 -3.88
N ILE A 53 26.35 4.84 -4.55
CA ILE A 53 26.47 3.50 -5.12
C ILE A 53 26.95 3.59 -6.58
N HIS A 54 28.12 3.02 -6.85
CA HIS A 54 28.65 2.87 -8.20
C HIS A 54 28.00 1.66 -8.88
N ASP A 55 28.15 0.48 -8.27
CA ASP A 55 27.56 -0.78 -8.73
C ASP A 55 26.61 -1.35 -7.67
N PRO A 56 25.30 -1.49 -7.96
CA PRO A 56 24.33 -2.01 -7.00
C PRO A 56 24.61 -3.43 -6.54
N ILE A 57 25.10 -4.30 -7.43
CA ILE A 57 25.31 -5.72 -7.12
C ILE A 57 26.46 -5.86 -6.13
N TYR A 58 27.60 -5.23 -6.43
CA TYR A 58 28.76 -5.29 -5.55
C TYR A 58 28.52 -4.51 -4.25
N ALA A 59 27.87 -3.34 -4.33
CA ALA A 59 27.59 -2.57 -3.14
C ALA A 59 26.59 -3.26 -2.22
N ASP A 60 25.52 -3.86 -2.74
CA ASP A 60 24.55 -4.57 -1.88
C ASP A 60 25.18 -5.82 -1.26
N ALA A 61 26.06 -6.54 -1.98
CA ALA A 61 26.81 -7.65 -1.42
C ALA A 61 27.73 -7.21 -0.26
N MET A 62 28.50 -6.13 -0.44
CA MET A 62 29.39 -5.59 0.59
C MET A 62 28.63 -4.99 1.77
N LEU A 63 27.66 -4.11 1.51
CA LEU A 63 26.84 -3.46 2.53
C LEU A 63 25.98 -4.48 3.29
N GLY A 64 25.60 -5.58 2.63
CA GLY A 64 24.93 -6.71 3.27
C GLY A 64 25.75 -7.35 4.39
N GLY A 65 27.07 -7.35 4.28
CA GLY A 65 27.98 -7.87 5.32
C GLY A 65 27.96 -7.07 6.62
N PHE A 66 27.54 -5.80 6.56
CA PHE A 66 27.41 -4.93 7.74
C PHE A 66 26.01 -4.98 8.36
N LYS A 67 25.07 -5.74 7.78
CA LYS A 67 23.70 -5.87 8.30
C LYS A 67 23.70 -6.45 9.72
N GLY A 68 23.04 -5.77 10.66
CA GLY A 68 22.89 -6.25 12.03
C GLY A 68 24.12 -5.96 12.91
N GLN A 69 25.16 -5.35 12.35
CA GLN A 69 26.32 -4.93 13.13
C GLN A 69 26.05 -3.66 13.93
N GLU A 70 24.95 -2.93 13.68
CA GLU A 70 24.55 -1.74 14.44
C GLU A 70 24.40 -2.05 15.95
N CYS A 71 23.90 -3.24 16.28
CA CYS A 71 23.75 -3.69 17.67
C CYS A 71 25.09 -3.96 18.36
N GLN A 72 26.16 -4.23 17.60
CA GLN A 72 27.51 -4.45 18.16
C GLN A 72 28.23 -3.14 18.47
N VAL A 73 27.77 -2.03 17.89
CA VAL A 73 28.30 -0.67 18.09
C VAL A 73 27.43 0.16 19.04
N ALA A 74 26.32 -0.42 19.54
CA ALA A 74 25.40 0.24 20.45
C ALA A 74 26.09 0.57 21.78
N GLY A 75 26.31 1.86 22.05
CA GLY A 75 27.03 2.36 23.22
C GLY A 75 28.51 2.68 23.00
N MET A 76 29.03 2.51 21.78
CA MET A 76 30.30 3.14 21.40
C MET A 76 30.06 4.64 21.15
N ASP A 77 31.03 5.46 21.55
CA ASP A 77 30.93 6.92 21.48
C ASP A 77 30.64 7.41 20.05
N ASP A 78 29.87 8.50 19.91
CA ASP A 78 29.52 9.12 18.62
C ASP A 78 30.77 9.65 17.87
N GLU A 79 31.95 9.58 18.50
CA GLU A 79 33.26 9.93 17.96
C GLU A 79 33.80 8.90 16.94
N HIS A 80 33.23 7.70 16.85
CA HIS A 80 33.74 6.65 15.96
C HIS A 80 33.02 6.58 14.60
N PHE A 81 33.81 6.67 13.51
CA PHE A 81 33.33 6.52 12.13
C PHE A 81 32.45 5.28 11.92
N PHE A 82 32.82 4.14 12.51
CA PHE A 82 32.10 2.87 12.29
C PHE A 82 30.66 2.90 12.82
N ALA A 83 30.42 3.55 13.96
CA ALA A 83 29.07 3.72 14.52
C ALA A 83 28.22 4.63 13.61
N ALA A 84 28.79 5.74 13.14
CA ALA A 84 28.11 6.63 12.19
C ALA A 84 27.83 5.93 10.84
N PHE A 85 28.75 5.11 10.35
CA PHE A 85 28.60 4.35 9.10
C PHE A 85 27.51 3.28 9.18
N THR A 86 27.50 2.47 10.23
CA THR A 86 26.46 1.44 10.43
C THR A 86 25.08 2.08 10.62
N ARG A 87 24.98 3.21 11.34
CA ARG A 87 23.75 4.02 11.43
C ARG A 87 23.29 4.55 10.06
N ALA A 88 24.21 5.06 9.23
CA ALA A 88 23.90 5.54 7.89
C ALA A 88 23.41 4.40 6.96
N ILE A 89 24.00 3.20 7.06
CA ILE A 89 23.51 2.01 6.36
C ILE A 89 22.08 1.67 6.80
N LYS A 90 21.82 1.64 8.12
CA LYS A 90 20.48 1.36 8.65
C LYS A 90 19.45 2.40 8.17
N GLN A 91 19.76 3.68 8.26
CA GLN A 91 18.87 4.76 7.80
C GLN A 91 18.59 4.69 6.29
N ARG A 92 19.60 4.33 5.48
CA ARG A 92 19.39 4.11 4.03
C ARG A 92 18.39 3.00 3.76
N ARG A 93 18.37 1.96 4.61
CA ARG A 93 17.46 0.80 4.48
C ARG A 93 16.07 1.06 5.06
N GLU A 94 16.00 1.69 6.23
CA GLU A 94 14.78 1.92 7.00
C GLU A 94 14.24 3.35 6.81
N ASN A 95 14.35 3.89 5.59
CA ASN A 95 13.76 5.19 5.31
C ASN A 95 12.23 5.06 5.12
N TYR A 96 11.52 6.11 5.50
CA TYR A 96 10.05 6.11 5.51
C TYR A 96 9.44 5.81 4.13
N GLU A 97 10.04 6.35 3.05
CA GLU A 97 9.56 6.10 1.69
C GLU A 97 9.72 4.63 1.28
N GLY A 98 10.85 4.01 1.63
CA GLY A 98 11.14 2.59 1.43
C GLY A 98 10.15 1.72 2.18
N HIS A 99 9.89 2.02 3.46
CA HIS A 99 8.85 1.34 4.22
C HIS A 99 7.48 1.44 3.53
N LEU A 100 7.08 2.63 3.08
CA LEU A 100 5.81 2.78 2.36
C LEU A 100 5.78 2.04 1.02
N ASN A 101 6.91 1.97 0.30
CA ASN A 101 7.03 1.20 -0.94
C ASN A 101 6.88 -0.30 -0.69
N ASP A 102 7.47 -0.81 0.38
CA ASP A 102 7.39 -2.22 0.75
C ASP A 102 5.99 -2.59 1.27
N MET A 103 5.32 -1.66 1.97
CA MET A 103 3.99 -1.90 2.55
C MET A 103 2.86 -1.74 1.54
N TYR A 104 2.92 -0.73 0.68
CA TYR A 104 1.78 -0.31 -0.15
C TYR A 104 2.11 -0.19 -1.64
N GLY A 105 3.34 -0.51 -2.03
CA GLY A 105 3.82 -0.34 -3.39
C GLY A 105 4.44 1.04 -3.65
N THR A 106 5.16 1.11 -4.76
CA THR A 106 5.82 2.34 -5.22
C THR A 106 4.82 3.44 -5.57
N LEU A 107 5.24 4.68 -5.41
CA LEU A 107 4.42 5.84 -5.79
C LEU A 107 4.19 5.87 -7.31
N ARG A 108 2.92 5.92 -7.72
CA ARG A 108 2.48 5.86 -9.13
C ARG A 108 1.54 7.00 -9.48
N ALA A 109 1.78 7.61 -10.65
CA ALA A 109 0.81 8.52 -11.25
C ALA A 109 -0.42 7.70 -11.72
N PRO A 110 -1.63 8.29 -11.72
CA PRO A 110 -2.81 7.60 -12.25
C PRO A 110 -2.62 7.30 -13.74
N ASN A 111 -2.97 6.08 -14.16
CA ASN A 111 -2.85 5.65 -15.56
C ASN A 111 -3.66 6.52 -16.54
N HIS A 112 -4.79 7.06 -16.10
CA HIS A 112 -5.56 8.05 -16.84
C HIS A 112 -6.43 8.90 -15.90
N ILE A 113 -6.72 10.12 -16.33
CA ILE A 113 -7.53 11.10 -15.60
C ILE A 113 -8.61 11.62 -16.55
N LYS A 114 -9.85 11.71 -16.07
CA LYS A 114 -10.95 12.34 -16.82
C LYS A 114 -10.97 13.84 -16.59
N VAL A 115 -11.55 14.56 -17.56
CA VAL A 115 -11.57 16.03 -17.60
C VAL A 115 -12.20 16.66 -16.35
N ASN A 116 -13.16 15.98 -15.72
CA ASN A 116 -13.90 16.46 -14.57
C ASN A 116 -13.44 15.91 -13.22
N GLU A 117 -12.41 15.04 -13.18
CA GLU A 117 -11.86 14.51 -11.94
C GLU A 117 -10.91 15.50 -11.26
N VAL A 118 -10.27 16.38 -12.03
CA VAL A 118 -9.24 17.28 -11.52
C VAL A 118 -9.54 18.71 -11.93
N SER A 119 -9.48 19.62 -10.96
CA SER A 119 -9.69 21.06 -11.18
C SER A 119 -8.52 21.67 -11.97
N ARG A 120 -8.67 22.91 -12.42
CA ARG A 120 -7.58 23.65 -13.10
C ARG A 120 -6.35 23.83 -12.20
N ASP A 121 -6.55 23.84 -10.89
CA ASP A 121 -5.50 24.01 -9.89
C ASP A 121 -4.83 22.68 -9.50
N GLY A 122 -5.28 21.56 -10.08
CA GLY A 122 -4.72 20.23 -9.84
C GLY A 122 -5.32 19.49 -8.64
N GLU A 123 -6.36 20.04 -8.02
CA GLU A 123 -7.07 19.42 -6.89
C GLU A 123 -8.12 18.43 -7.38
N GLY A 124 -8.41 17.42 -6.55
CA GLY A 124 -9.50 16.48 -6.82
C GLY A 124 -10.86 17.15 -6.69
N THR A 125 -11.79 16.85 -7.60
CA THR A 125 -13.11 17.48 -7.66
C THR A 125 -14.18 16.81 -6.80
N ASN A 126 -13.88 15.66 -6.18
CA ASN A 126 -14.88 14.92 -5.40
C ASN A 126 -15.16 15.63 -4.06
N PRO A 127 -16.38 16.17 -3.85
CA PRO A 127 -16.69 16.96 -2.66
C PRO A 127 -16.73 16.11 -1.37
N THR A 128 -16.82 14.79 -1.52
CA THR A 128 -16.88 13.86 -0.39
C THR A 128 -15.50 13.41 0.06
N ALA A 129 -14.44 13.74 -0.67
CA ALA A 129 -13.09 13.27 -0.40
C ALA A 129 -12.60 13.70 1.00
N LYS A 130 -12.09 12.72 1.75
CA LYS A 130 -11.45 12.91 3.05
C LYS A 130 -10.07 12.29 3.05
N ARG A 131 -9.10 13.08 3.51
CA ARG A 131 -7.73 12.66 3.77
C ARG A 131 -7.59 12.39 5.27
N ILE A 132 -7.15 11.19 5.61
CA ILE A 132 -7.11 10.70 6.99
C ILE A 132 -5.67 10.26 7.30
N TRP A 133 -5.11 10.86 8.35
CA TRP A 133 -3.77 10.57 8.83
C TRP A 133 -3.79 9.75 10.12
N ASP A 134 -4.72 10.09 11.02
CA ASP A 134 -4.77 9.57 12.39
C ASP A 134 -5.99 8.69 12.63
N PRO A 135 -5.95 7.79 13.63
CA PRO A 135 -7.10 6.99 14.03
C PRO A 135 -8.34 7.82 14.37
N GLN A 136 -9.46 7.43 13.78
CA GLN A 136 -10.76 8.02 13.98
C GLN A 136 -11.48 7.33 15.15
N GLN A 137 -11.98 8.12 16.09
CA GLN A 137 -12.79 7.63 17.20
C GLN A 137 -14.28 7.51 16.84
N ILE A 138 -14.59 7.50 15.54
CA ILE A 138 -15.95 7.44 15.00
C ILE A 138 -16.01 6.36 13.92
N PRO A 139 -17.17 5.73 13.71
CA PRO A 139 -17.37 4.85 12.57
C PRO A 139 -17.21 5.56 11.22
N LEU A 140 -16.87 4.82 10.17
CA LEU A 140 -16.69 5.32 8.81
C LEU A 140 -17.93 6.06 8.30
N VAL A 141 -19.13 5.58 8.63
CA VAL A 141 -20.40 6.23 8.24
C VAL A 141 -20.55 7.64 8.81
N GLU A 142 -19.91 7.94 9.94
CA GLU A 142 -20.01 9.25 10.61
C GLU A 142 -19.00 10.27 10.07
N VAL A 143 -17.99 9.83 9.31
CA VAL A 143 -16.96 10.71 8.73
C VAL A 143 -17.55 11.72 7.75
N HIS A 144 -18.53 11.30 6.95
CA HIS A 144 -19.19 12.15 5.98
C HIS A 144 -20.62 11.68 5.69
N LYS A 145 -21.55 12.62 5.47
CA LYS A 145 -22.97 12.32 5.19
C LYS A 145 -23.15 11.39 3.99
N ALA A 146 -22.30 11.52 2.97
CA ALA A 146 -22.31 10.66 1.79
C ALA A 146 -21.96 9.19 2.13
N TYR A 147 -21.07 8.96 3.09
CA TYR A 147 -20.65 7.60 3.44
C TYR A 147 -21.76 6.85 4.15
N LYS A 148 -22.51 7.55 5.00
CA LYS A 148 -23.76 7.04 5.56
C LYS A 148 -24.76 6.68 4.48
N ARG A 149 -25.00 7.58 3.51
CA ARG A 149 -25.91 7.31 2.38
C ARG A 149 -25.50 6.06 1.61
N VAL A 150 -24.21 5.93 1.27
CA VAL A 150 -23.67 4.74 0.58
C VAL A 150 -23.92 3.46 1.40
N ALA A 151 -23.71 3.50 2.71
CA ALA A 151 -23.98 2.37 3.59
C ALA A 151 -25.48 2.02 3.63
N ASP A 152 -26.35 3.00 3.80
CA ASP A 152 -27.81 2.83 3.89
C ASP A 152 -28.38 2.28 2.56
N GLU A 153 -27.89 2.76 1.42
CA GLU A 153 -28.27 2.27 0.09
C GLU A 153 -27.84 0.83 -0.17
N ALA A 154 -26.59 0.48 0.19
CA ALA A 154 -26.07 -0.87 0.05
C ALA A 154 -26.79 -1.87 0.98
N SER A 155 -27.19 -1.45 2.18
CA SER A 155 -28.00 -2.26 3.09
C SER A 155 -29.45 -2.44 2.62
N SER A 156 -30.04 -1.40 2.01
CA SER A 156 -31.43 -1.45 1.54
C SER A 156 -31.58 -2.21 0.21
N ASN A 157 -30.56 -2.16 -0.65
CA ASN A 157 -30.54 -2.83 -1.93
C ASN A 157 -29.19 -3.52 -2.16
N PRO A 158 -29.08 -4.84 -1.93
CA PRO A 158 -27.84 -5.59 -2.14
C PRO A 158 -27.32 -5.57 -3.59
N ALA A 159 -28.16 -5.24 -4.57
CA ALA A 159 -27.75 -5.07 -5.96
C ALA A 159 -27.27 -3.64 -6.27
N SER A 160 -27.23 -2.75 -5.27
CA SER A 160 -26.71 -1.40 -5.42
C SER A 160 -25.23 -1.42 -5.81
N LYS A 161 -24.85 -0.49 -6.67
CA LYS A 161 -23.45 -0.24 -7.04
C LYS A 161 -22.81 0.86 -6.18
N SER A 162 -23.55 1.38 -5.19
CA SER A 162 -23.05 2.41 -4.28
C SER A 162 -21.87 1.85 -3.48
N GLN A 163 -20.73 2.51 -3.58
CA GLN A 163 -19.50 2.10 -2.94
C GLN A 163 -18.64 3.33 -2.62
N LEU A 164 -17.64 3.12 -1.78
CA LEU A 164 -16.60 4.11 -1.54
C LEU A 164 -15.35 3.70 -2.33
N ILE A 165 -14.55 4.69 -2.72
CA ILE A 165 -13.20 4.48 -3.28
C ILE A 165 -12.16 4.91 -2.24
N TRP A 166 -11.02 4.22 -2.24
CA TRP A 166 -9.92 4.51 -1.33
C TRP A 166 -8.56 4.47 -2.02
N ALA A 167 -7.58 5.20 -1.49
CA ALA A 167 -6.20 5.13 -1.94
C ALA A 167 -5.21 5.45 -0.80
N ILE A 168 -4.04 4.79 -0.80
CA ILE A 168 -2.90 5.21 0.03
C ILE A 168 -2.10 6.27 -0.72
N GLY A 169 -2.00 7.45 -0.12
CA GLY A 169 -1.29 8.59 -0.69
C GLY A 169 0.23 8.50 -0.60
N LYS A 170 0.89 9.55 -1.10
CA LYS A 170 2.35 9.68 -1.10
C LYS A 170 2.97 9.53 0.29
N GLY A 171 2.39 10.20 1.26
CA GLY A 171 2.83 10.21 2.66
C GLY A 171 2.18 9.11 3.50
N GLY A 172 1.60 8.09 2.86
CA GLY A 172 0.97 6.99 3.57
C GLY A 172 -0.35 7.37 4.25
N GLU A 173 -0.95 8.53 3.95
CA GLU A 173 -2.32 8.88 4.34
C GLU A 173 -3.35 7.97 3.64
N LEU A 174 -4.55 7.86 4.21
CA LEU A 174 -5.68 7.22 3.57
C LEU A 174 -6.62 8.28 2.97
N PHE A 175 -6.85 8.20 1.67
CA PHE A 175 -7.94 8.90 1.00
C PHE A 175 -9.17 7.99 0.95
N ILE A 176 -10.34 8.54 1.27
CA ILE A 176 -11.64 7.90 1.05
C ILE A 176 -12.56 8.92 0.39
N ALA A 177 -13.42 8.47 -0.52
CA ALA A 177 -14.52 9.26 -1.07
C ALA A 177 -15.66 8.33 -1.51
N GLU A 178 -16.84 8.89 -1.77
CA GLU A 178 -17.90 8.21 -2.51
C GLU A 178 -17.49 8.00 -3.97
N ASP A 179 -17.76 6.81 -4.51
CA ASP A 179 -17.66 6.56 -5.95
C ASP A 179 -18.88 7.17 -6.65
N ILE A 180 -18.71 8.36 -7.22
CA ILE A 180 -19.84 9.10 -7.80
C ILE A 180 -20.07 8.59 -9.23
N PRO A 181 -21.22 7.97 -9.53
CA PRO A 181 -21.51 7.43 -10.85
C PRO A 181 -21.88 8.55 -11.84
N LYS A 182 -22.26 8.16 -13.06
CA LYS A 182 -22.77 9.08 -14.09
C LYS A 182 -23.95 9.92 -13.55
N PRO A 183 -24.10 11.20 -13.99
CA PRO A 183 -23.42 11.82 -15.14
C PRO A 183 -22.02 12.36 -14.86
N ASP A 184 -21.67 12.62 -13.60
CA ASP A 184 -20.35 13.18 -13.24
C ASP A 184 -19.25 12.11 -13.29
N GLU A 185 -19.49 10.87 -12.85
CA GLU A 185 -18.54 9.76 -13.01
C GLU A 185 -17.11 10.05 -12.50
N LEU A 186 -16.98 10.28 -11.19
CA LEU A 186 -15.75 10.68 -10.51
C LEU A 186 -15.06 9.48 -9.82
N GLY A 187 -13.90 9.05 -10.34
CA GLY A 187 -13.14 7.91 -9.82
C GLY A 187 -11.95 8.30 -8.93
N HIS A 188 -10.97 7.42 -8.76
CA HIS A 188 -9.82 7.65 -7.84
C HIS A 188 -9.08 8.98 -8.03
N PRO A 189 -8.81 9.48 -9.26
CA PRO A 189 -8.15 10.77 -9.44
C PRO A 189 -8.95 11.95 -8.88
N SER A 190 -10.27 11.81 -8.71
CA SER A 190 -11.12 12.86 -8.15
C SER A 190 -10.96 13.09 -6.65
N MET A 191 -10.36 12.14 -5.93
CA MET A 191 -10.04 12.30 -4.50
C MET A 191 -8.56 12.60 -4.25
N THR A 192 -7.67 12.16 -5.12
CA THR A 192 -6.22 12.40 -5.02
C THR A 192 -5.75 13.62 -5.80
N GLY A 193 -6.55 14.13 -6.75
CA GLY A 193 -6.14 15.18 -7.68
C GLY A 193 -5.07 14.68 -8.65
N MET A 194 -4.12 15.56 -9.03
CA MET A 194 -2.93 15.16 -9.79
C MET A 194 -1.88 14.39 -8.95
N GLN A 195 -2.20 14.05 -7.69
CA GLN A 195 -1.24 13.39 -6.83
C GLN A 195 -1.09 11.91 -7.18
N ALA A 196 0.16 11.45 -7.11
CA ALA A 196 0.48 10.05 -7.19
C ALA A 196 0.04 9.32 -5.91
N ALA A 197 -0.41 8.08 -6.07
CA ALA A 197 -0.81 7.19 -4.99
C ALA A 197 -0.08 5.85 -5.12
N ARG A 198 -0.13 5.03 -4.07
CA ARG A 198 0.61 3.76 -3.99
C ARG A 198 -0.26 2.60 -4.43
N ILE A 199 -1.34 2.36 -3.69
CA ILE A 199 -2.37 1.37 -4.01
C ILE A 199 -3.75 1.97 -3.74
N ALA A 200 -4.75 1.52 -4.49
CA ALA A 200 -6.13 1.98 -4.38
C ALA A 200 -7.14 0.85 -4.65
N GLY A 201 -8.40 1.09 -4.31
CA GLY A 201 -9.48 0.16 -4.60
C GLY A 201 -10.83 0.67 -4.14
N GLU A 202 -11.72 -0.25 -3.81
CA GLU A 202 -13.09 0.04 -3.39
C GLU A 202 -13.33 -0.47 -1.97
N ILE A 203 -14.26 0.18 -1.26
CA ILE A 203 -14.84 -0.26 0.02
C ILE A 203 -16.35 -0.38 -0.18
N LYS A 204 -16.88 -1.59 0.01
CA LYS A 204 -18.30 -1.93 -0.14
C LYS A 204 -18.90 -2.25 1.21
N ARG A 205 -20.08 -1.72 1.50
CA ARG A 205 -20.82 -2.12 2.70
C ARG A 205 -21.43 -3.50 2.48
N LYS A 206 -21.14 -4.42 3.40
CA LYS A 206 -21.90 -5.66 3.61
C LYS A 206 -22.68 -5.51 4.92
N CYS A 207 -23.60 -6.43 5.22
CA CYS A 207 -24.52 -6.33 6.36
C CYS A 207 -23.80 -5.79 7.62
N ASP A 208 -22.75 -6.50 8.05
CA ASP A 208 -22.13 -6.29 9.35
C ASP A 208 -20.70 -5.73 9.27
N TYR A 209 -20.15 -5.61 8.05
CA TYR A 209 -18.75 -5.23 7.83
C TYR A 209 -18.55 -4.48 6.52
N TRP A 210 -17.35 -3.94 6.34
CA TRP A 210 -16.90 -3.29 5.12
C TRP A 210 -15.93 -4.20 4.36
N GLU A 211 -16.30 -4.57 3.14
CA GLU A 211 -15.47 -5.34 2.23
C GLU A 211 -14.52 -4.40 1.48
N VAL A 212 -13.22 -4.66 1.53
CA VAL A 212 -12.16 -3.84 0.92
C VAL A 212 -11.47 -4.64 -0.17
N ASN A 213 -11.29 -4.06 -1.35
CA ASN A 213 -10.56 -4.68 -2.46
C ASN A 213 -9.47 -3.75 -3.00
N PHE A 214 -8.64 -4.26 -3.92
CA PHE A 214 -7.61 -3.49 -4.63
C PHE A 214 -8.04 -3.08 -6.06
N PHE A 215 -9.33 -3.08 -6.37
CA PHE A 215 -9.84 -2.87 -7.72
C PHE A 215 -9.79 -1.39 -8.12
N SER A 216 -8.60 -0.94 -8.49
CA SER A 216 -8.39 0.34 -9.15
C SER A 216 -7.55 0.16 -10.40
N GLY A 217 -8.15 0.39 -11.56
CA GLY A 217 -7.42 0.43 -12.83
C GLY A 217 -6.47 1.63 -12.96
N ARG A 218 -6.45 2.55 -11.98
CA ARG A 218 -5.62 3.77 -12.00
C ARG A 218 -4.30 3.61 -11.28
N TYR A 219 -4.32 2.91 -10.15
CA TYR A 219 -3.16 2.81 -9.26
C TYR A 219 -2.75 1.35 -9.00
N SER A 220 -3.66 0.38 -9.17
CA SER A 220 -3.42 -1.02 -8.79
C SER A 220 -3.29 -1.98 -9.98
N GLY A 221 -3.53 -1.50 -11.20
CA GLY A 221 -3.60 -2.32 -12.41
C GLY A 221 -2.30 -3.05 -12.76
N ASP A 222 -1.16 -2.38 -12.60
CA ASP A 222 0.15 -2.88 -13.08
C ASP A 222 0.95 -3.64 -12.01
N TYR A 223 0.31 -4.03 -10.91
CA TYR A 223 0.92 -4.94 -9.94
C TYR A 223 0.66 -6.40 -10.33
N THR A 224 1.57 -7.28 -9.97
CA THR A 224 1.32 -8.73 -10.00
C THR A 224 0.26 -9.11 -8.96
N ASP A 225 -0.42 -10.24 -9.13
CA ASP A 225 -1.50 -10.61 -8.19
C ASP A 225 -0.99 -10.91 -6.77
N ALA A 226 0.25 -11.41 -6.67
CA ALA A 226 0.94 -11.55 -5.40
C ALA A 226 1.18 -10.19 -4.71
N GLU A 227 1.66 -9.19 -5.46
CA GLU A 227 1.86 -7.83 -4.94
C GLU A 227 0.52 -7.18 -4.53
N LYS A 228 -0.53 -7.30 -5.37
CA LYS A 228 -1.86 -6.77 -5.05
C LYS A 228 -2.40 -7.35 -3.74
N THR A 229 -2.26 -8.67 -3.57
CA THR A 229 -2.70 -9.38 -2.36
C THR A 229 -1.92 -8.91 -1.13
N GLN A 230 -0.60 -8.81 -1.22
CA GLN A 230 0.26 -8.34 -0.13
C GLN A 230 -0.09 -6.89 0.26
N PHE A 231 -0.16 -5.99 -0.73
CA PHE A 231 -0.42 -4.58 -0.48
C PHE A 231 -1.85 -4.32 0.02
N LEU A 232 -2.85 -5.08 -0.45
CA LEU A 232 -4.21 -5.02 0.11
C LEU A 232 -4.24 -5.48 1.56
N THR A 233 -3.55 -6.58 1.89
CA THR A 233 -3.45 -7.06 3.27
C THR A 233 -2.91 -5.97 4.19
N ASN A 234 -1.85 -5.30 3.76
CA ASN A 234 -1.24 -4.18 4.49
C ASN A 234 -2.16 -2.95 4.57
N ALA A 235 -2.81 -2.58 3.46
CA ALA A 235 -3.76 -1.48 3.43
C ALA A 235 -4.96 -1.76 4.36
N LEU A 236 -5.44 -3.00 4.42
CA LEU A 236 -6.50 -3.42 5.33
C LEU A 236 -6.10 -3.22 6.80
N TYR A 237 -4.87 -3.60 7.19
CA TYR A 237 -4.38 -3.33 8.55
C TYR A 237 -4.37 -1.85 8.88
N LYS A 238 -3.96 -1.01 7.92
CA LYS A 238 -3.98 0.44 8.07
C LYS A 238 -5.41 0.98 8.19
N ILE A 239 -6.35 0.52 7.36
CA ILE A 239 -7.75 0.96 7.41
C ILE A 239 -8.37 0.59 8.77
N ARG A 240 -8.12 -0.64 9.25
CA ARG A 240 -8.58 -1.11 10.57
C ARG A 240 -7.97 -0.29 11.71
N SER A 241 -6.70 0.09 11.62
CA SER A 241 -6.08 0.94 12.65
C SER A 241 -6.62 2.37 12.62
N LEU A 242 -7.05 2.86 11.45
CA LEU A 242 -7.68 4.16 11.30
C LEU A 242 -9.15 4.16 11.74
N PHE A 243 -9.85 3.03 11.68
CA PHE A 243 -11.27 2.90 12.02
C PHE A 243 -11.51 1.71 12.95
N PRO A 244 -11.07 1.78 14.22
CA PRO A 244 -11.15 0.66 15.17
C PRO A 244 -12.59 0.29 15.58
N ARG A 245 -13.58 1.12 15.25
CA ARG A 245 -15.00 0.88 15.55
C ARG A 245 -15.75 0.14 14.45
N ASP A 246 -15.13 -0.06 13.29
CA ASP A 246 -15.70 -0.77 12.16
C ASP A 246 -14.97 -2.09 11.92
N THR A 247 -15.72 -3.07 11.43
CA THR A 247 -15.16 -4.33 10.94
C THR A 247 -14.85 -4.19 9.45
N PHE A 248 -13.62 -4.49 9.04
CA PHE A 248 -13.22 -4.54 7.63
C PHE A 248 -12.69 -5.92 7.27
N GLU A 249 -13.03 -6.41 6.08
CA GLU A 249 -12.52 -7.67 5.53
C GLU A 249 -12.00 -7.45 4.11
N ALA A 250 -10.94 -8.15 3.72
CA ALA A 250 -10.41 -8.06 2.37
C ALA A 250 -11.12 -9.04 1.44
N PHE A 251 -11.47 -8.57 0.24
CA PHE A 251 -11.94 -9.41 -0.85
C PHE A 251 -10.78 -9.72 -1.80
N TYR A 252 -10.44 -11.00 -1.90
CA TYR A 252 -9.42 -11.52 -2.82
C TYR A 252 -10.13 -12.31 -3.93
N PRO A 253 -10.10 -11.86 -5.19
CA PRO A 253 -10.80 -12.55 -6.28
C PRO A 253 -10.23 -13.95 -6.57
N ASP A 254 -8.93 -14.16 -6.29
CA ASP A 254 -8.20 -15.39 -6.63
C ASP A 254 -7.73 -16.18 -5.39
N ALA A 255 -8.30 -15.90 -4.21
CA ALA A 255 -7.97 -16.70 -3.04
C ALA A 255 -8.44 -18.15 -3.25
N PRO A 256 -7.57 -19.16 -3.05
CA PRO A 256 -8.03 -20.54 -3.03
C PRO A 256 -9.13 -20.65 -1.95
N PRO A 257 -10.25 -21.34 -2.24
CA PRO A 257 -11.35 -21.44 -1.30
C PRO A 257 -10.81 -21.95 0.04
N SER A 258 -11.10 -21.22 1.11
CA SER A 258 -10.75 -21.62 2.47
C SER A 258 -11.29 -23.02 2.70
N LYS A 259 -10.40 -23.99 2.99
CA LYS A 259 -10.80 -25.33 3.43
C LYS A 259 -11.73 -25.18 4.63
N GLY A 260 -13.03 -25.40 4.45
CA GLY A 260 -14.01 -25.25 5.52
C GLY A 260 -15.46 -24.95 5.12
N GLN A 261 -15.78 -24.77 3.83
CA GLN A 261 -17.16 -24.75 3.36
C GLN A 261 -17.28 -25.63 2.12
N GLU A 262 -17.48 -26.93 2.34
CA GLU A 262 -18.08 -27.76 1.31
C GLU A 262 -19.52 -27.25 1.06
N PRO A 263 -19.93 -27.10 -0.21
CA PRO A 263 -21.33 -26.83 -0.52
C PRO A 263 -22.16 -28.01 -0.05
N LYS A 264 -23.17 -27.76 0.79
CA LYS A 264 -24.23 -28.75 1.03
C LYS A 264 -24.97 -28.95 -0.30
N ASP A 265 -24.75 -30.10 -0.92
CA ASP A 265 -25.59 -30.57 -2.01
C ASP A 265 -27.05 -30.62 -1.54
N PRO A 266 -28.02 -30.28 -2.41
CA PRO A 266 -29.43 -30.35 -2.06
C PRO A 266 -29.83 -31.80 -1.80
N GLU A 267 -30.36 -32.06 -0.61
CA GLU A 267 -30.97 -33.33 -0.21
C GLU A 267 -31.99 -33.76 -1.28
N THR A 268 -31.69 -34.90 -1.92
CA THR A 268 -32.66 -35.60 -2.75
C THR A 268 -33.59 -36.36 -1.81
N PRO A 269 -34.92 -36.22 -1.91
CA PRO A 269 -35.82 -36.93 -1.00
C PRO A 269 -35.81 -38.43 -1.34
N GLU A 270 -35.36 -39.24 -0.39
CA GLU A 270 -35.60 -40.68 -0.35
C GLU A 270 -37.12 -40.93 -0.23
N GLY A 271 -37.73 -41.41 -1.31
CA GLY A 271 -39.11 -41.88 -1.35
C GLY A 271 -39.13 -43.36 -1.69
N GLY A 272 -39.46 -44.17 -0.68
CA GLY A 272 -39.34 -45.62 -0.68
C GLY A 272 -40.16 -46.36 -1.73
N SER A 273 -39.62 -47.53 -2.08
CA SER A 273 -40.30 -48.63 -2.73
C SER A 273 -41.45 -49.15 -1.86
N ASP A 274 -42.67 -49.15 -2.38
CA ASP A 274 -43.67 -50.14 -2.02
C ASP A 274 -44.57 -50.40 -3.24
N MET A 275 -44.39 -51.59 -3.83
CA MET A 275 -45.32 -52.22 -4.75
C MET A 275 -46.48 -52.82 -3.94
N PRO A 276 -47.69 -52.88 -4.52
CA PRO A 276 -48.41 -54.15 -4.44
C PRO A 276 -48.89 -54.63 -5.82
N GLU A 277 -48.77 -55.93 -6.00
CA GLU A 277 -49.32 -56.70 -7.11
C GLU A 277 -50.85 -56.86 -7.07
N ALA A 278 -51.36 -57.26 -8.24
CA ALA A 278 -52.64 -57.92 -8.56
C ALA A 278 -53.85 -56.96 -8.72
N ASN A 279 -54.65 -57.03 -9.79
CA ASN A 279 -55.24 -58.24 -10.34
C ASN A 279 -55.82 -58.03 -11.76
N LEU A 280 -55.91 -59.13 -12.52
CA LEU A 280 -56.55 -59.24 -13.83
C LEU A 280 -58.07 -59.00 -13.77
N GLY A 281 -58.64 -58.47 -14.86
CA GLY A 281 -60.08 -58.43 -15.08
C GLY A 281 -60.47 -57.98 -16.49
N VAL A 282 -60.80 -58.97 -17.33
CA VAL A 282 -61.35 -58.86 -18.68
C VAL A 282 -62.76 -58.28 -18.66
N ALA A 283 -63.07 -57.37 -19.59
CA ALA A 283 -64.34 -57.28 -20.33
C ALA A 283 -64.12 -56.47 -21.61
#